data_AF-A0A8C9TRC8-F1
#
_entry.id   AF-A0A8C9TRC8-F1
#
_cell.length_a   1.000
_cell.length_b   1.000
_cell.length_c   1.000
_cell.angle_alpha   90.00
_cell.angle_beta   90.00
_cell.angle_gamma   90.00
#
_symmetry.space_group_name_H-M   'P 1'
#
loop_
_entity.id
_entity.type
_entity.pdbx_description
1 polymer ?
#
loop_
_entity_poly.entity_id
_entity_poly.type
_entity_poly.pdbx_seq_one_letter_code
_entity_poly.pdbx_strand_id
1 'polypeptide(L)'
;MGLRDELLKPIWHAFTALDVDRSGKVSKSQLKVLSHNLCTVMRIPHDPVALEEHFKDDDEGPVSNQGYMPYLNKFILDKVEYFLRKLTEAMGGSWVEENFEDYRLQMIREQQQCLSAWELIELVGKGHLRKGIDHQTLSMGINEVFQELIMDVLKQGYMMKKGHKRKNWTERWFLLRPNSISYYVSEDLTEKKGDIVLDGNCCIESLPDKEGKKCLFIVKCSDKSFEISASDKKKKQEWIQAIQTCINLLRMGQPSPHREARQKRKELRQRLQAEQEELERRMKELQAANENKQQELESVRKKLEEAAANAEEEEQRRLQIQKQMQESYRVELEREKMVRQQMEEQVAQKSSELEQYLQRVRELEDMYRRLEEALEDERQARQDEETVRKLQARLLEEEAAKRAELEQIHLQQQRTISQTEAEKQELENERLAKEAALEAALTQLEQLQNERQGALEQYEEVIKKLEDATNKTKSWKDKVAHHEGLIRLIQPGSKGPHKITNWGPAAFTEAELSLREKSWQEMKNKSTQAQ
;
A
#
# COMPACT_ATOMS: atom_id res chain seq x y z
N MET A 1 -65.37 -21.29 45.70
CA MET A 1 -64.13 -21.62 46.44
C MET A 1 -64.39 -22.33 47.77
N GLY A 2 -65.40 -21.97 48.59
CA GLY A 2 -65.58 -22.57 49.93
C GLY A 2 -66.10 -24.02 50.02
N LEU A 3 -67.02 -24.46 49.16
CA LEU A 3 -67.66 -25.78 49.29
C LEU A 3 -66.79 -26.97 48.83
N ARG A 4 -65.86 -26.74 47.90
CA ARG A 4 -64.85 -27.73 47.48
C ARG A 4 -63.95 -28.08 48.66
N ASP A 5 -63.48 -27.05 49.37
CA ASP A 5 -62.66 -27.23 50.56
C ASP A 5 -63.47 -27.86 51.70
N GLU A 6 -64.79 -27.67 51.80
CA GLU A 6 -65.59 -28.28 52.87
C GLU A 6 -65.95 -29.75 52.68
N LEU A 7 -66.12 -30.23 51.45
CA LEU A 7 -66.31 -31.67 51.18
C LEU A 7 -64.99 -32.43 51.08
N LEU A 8 -63.96 -31.77 50.54
CA LEU A 8 -62.61 -32.31 50.56
C LEU A 8 -62.03 -32.22 51.97
N LYS A 9 -62.42 -31.30 52.87
CA LYS A 9 -61.90 -31.25 54.26
C LYS A 9 -62.07 -32.58 54.99
N PRO A 10 -63.25 -33.22 55.11
CA PRO A 10 -63.39 -34.51 55.78
C PRO A 10 -62.61 -35.64 55.09
N ILE A 11 -62.59 -35.66 53.75
CA ILE A 11 -61.88 -36.69 52.96
C ILE A 11 -60.36 -36.48 53.03
N TRP A 12 -59.92 -35.23 53.06
CA TRP A 12 -58.55 -34.77 53.30
C TRP A 12 -58.15 -35.08 54.73
N HIS A 13 -59.00 -34.82 55.72
CA HIS A 13 -58.75 -35.14 57.13
C HIS A 13 -58.65 -36.65 57.32
N ALA A 14 -59.47 -37.43 56.61
CA ALA A 14 -59.35 -38.89 56.56
C ALA A 14 -58.05 -39.33 55.86
N PHE A 15 -57.65 -38.69 54.75
CA PHE A 15 -56.39 -38.96 54.06
C PHE A 15 -55.18 -38.64 54.96
N THR A 16 -55.16 -37.48 55.61
CA THR A 16 -54.07 -37.05 56.51
C THR A 16 -54.03 -37.80 57.83
N ALA A 17 -55.18 -38.28 58.33
CA ALA A 17 -55.21 -39.22 59.45
C ALA A 17 -54.62 -40.59 59.08
N LEU A 18 -54.66 -40.97 57.80
CA LEU A 18 -54.04 -42.19 57.27
C LEU A 18 -52.55 -41.97 56.86
N ASP A 19 -52.11 -40.71 56.65
CA ASP A 19 -50.70 -40.31 56.42
C ASP A 19 -50.00 -40.06 57.76
N VAL A 20 -49.79 -41.15 58.52
CA VAL A 20 -49.27 -41.10 59.90
C VAL A 20 -47.88 -40.44 59.99
N ASP A 21 -47.06 -40.60 58.95
CA ASP A 21 -45.69 -40.08 58.87
C ASP A 21 -45.62 -38.63 58.33
N ARG A 22 -46.76 -38.02 57.97
CA ARG A 22 -46.88 -36.69 57.35
C ARG A 22 -46.02 -36.52 56.10
N SER A 23 -45.88 -37.61 55.35
CA SER A 23 -45.05 -37.71 54.15
C SER A 23 -45.75 -37.18 52.89
N GLY A 24 -47.05 -36.88 52.99
CA GLY A 24 -47.92 -36.54 51.87
C GLY A 24 -48.40 -37.76 51.07
N LYS A 25 -48.17 -38.98 51.59
CA LYS A 25 -48.43 -40.25 50.89
C LYS A 25 -49.12 -41.25 51.81
N VAL A 26 -50.12 -41.96 51.30
CA VAL A 26 -50.91 -42.95 52.05
C VAL A 26 -50.84 -44.31 51.38
N SER A 27 -50.84 -45.39 52.17
CA SER A 27 -50.80 -46.75 51.63
C SER A 27 -52.03 -47.07 50.78
N LYS A 28 -51.82 -47.74 49.64
CA LYS A 28 -52.88 -48.11 48.69
C LYS A 28 -53.98 -48.97 49.32
N SER A 29 -53.62 -49.86 50.24
CA SER A 29 -54.59 -50.71 50.95
C SER A 29 -55.56 -49.87 51.80
N GLN A 30 -55.06 -48.85 52.51
CA GLN A 30 -55.89 -47.94 53.29
C GLN A 30 -56.78 -47.06 52.41
N LEU A 31 -56.27 -46.57 51.27
CA LEU A 31 -57.06 -45.79 50.32
C LEU A 31 -58.15 -46.64 49.65
N LYS A 32 -57.84 -47.90 49.29
CA LYS A 32 -58.84 -48.85 48.77
C LYS A 32 -59.99 -49.06 49.75
N VAL A 33 -59.68 -49.22 51.04
CA VAL A 33 -60.68 -49.35 52.11
C VAL A 33 -61.48 -48.05 52.27
N LEU A 34 -60.83 -46.88 52.22
CA LEU A 34 -61.50 -45.59 52.30
C LEU A 34 -62.44 -45.36 51.11
N SER A 35 -62.00 -45.63 49.88
CA SER A 35 -62.82 -45.55 48.66
C SER A 35 -63.99 -46.52 48.72
N HIS A 36 -63.76 -47.75 49.19
CA HIS A 36 -64.79 -48.76 49.37
C HIS A 36 -65.87 -48.32 50.36
N ASN A 37 -65.45 -47.77 51.51
CA ASN A 37 -66.37 -47.27 52.52
C ASN A 37 -67.13 -46.03 52.04
N LEU A 38 -66.49 -45.12 51.31
CA LEU A 38 -67.16 -43.97 50.69
C LEU A 38 -68.19 -44.40 49.63
N CYS A 39 -67.84 -45.35 48.77
CA CYS A 39 -68.80 -45.93 47.81
C CYS A 39 -69.96 -46.64 48.50
N THR A 40 -69.70 -47.31 49.63
CA THR A 40 -70.72 -48.00 50.44
C THR A 40 -71.66 -47.01 51.11
N VAL A 41 -71.12 -45.94 51.73
CA VAL A 41 -71.90 -44.88 52.38
C VAL A 41 -72.72 -44.08 51.35
N MET A 42 -72.14 -43.79 50.17
CA MET A 42 -72.83 -43.11 49.07
C MET A 42 -73.68 -44.05 48.19
N ARG A 43 -73.74 -45.35 48.51
CA ARG A 43 -74.48 -46.40 47.78
C ARG A 43 -74.21 -46.47 46.27
N ILE A 44 -72.98 -46.19 45.87
CA ILE A 44 -72.52 -46.34 44.49
C ILE A 44 -72.08 -47.81 44.29
N PRO A 45 -72.53 -48.51 43.22
CA PRO A 45 -72.12 -49.90 42.96
C PRO A 45 -70.60 -49.99 42.79
N HIS A 46 -69.98 -50.69 43.75
CA HIS A 46 -68.53 -50.85 43.84
C HIS A 46 -68.06 -51.93 42.88
N ASP A 47 -67.11 -51.59 42.00
CA ASP A 47 -66.41 -52.55 41.13
C ASP A 47 -64.99 -52.75 41.68
N PRO A 48 -64.73 -53.83 42.43
CA PRO A 48 -63.43 -54.07 43.07
C PRO A 48 -62.30 -54.18 42.05
N VAL A 49 -62.61 -54.68 40.85
CA VAL A 49 -61.63 -54.91 39.79
C VAL A 49 -61.22 -53.58 39.14
N ALA A 50 -62.15 -52.64 38.98
CA ALA A 50 -61.85 -51.30 38.48
C ALA A 50 -61.03 -50.46 39.49
N LEU A 51 -61.28 -50.64 40.78
CA LEU A 51 -60.48 -50.05 41.86
C LEU A 51 -59.07 -50.65 41.88
N GLU A 52 -58.96 -51.97 41.70
CA GLU A 52 -57.67 -52.65 41.59
C GLU A 52 -56.89 -52.29 40.33
N GLU A 53 -57.55 -52.16 39.16
CA GLU A 53 -56.96 -51.66 37.91
C GLU A 53 -56.45 -50.23 38.04
N HIS A 54 -57.19 -49.34 38.69
CA HIS A 54 -56.78 -47.95 38.83
C HIS A 54 -55.55 -47.77 39.73
N PHE A 55 -55.35 -48.65 40.71
CA PHE A 55 -54.18 -48.64 41.59
C PHE A 55 -53.07 -49.62 41.15
N LYS A 56 -53.21 -50.26 39.99
CA LYS A 56 -52.33 -51.34 39.51
C LYS A 56 -51.03 -50.85 38.85
N ASP A 57 -50.99 -49.61 38.35
CA ASP A 57 -49.86 -49.14 37.53
C ASP A 57 -48.69 -48.49 38.31
N ASP A 58 -48.68 -48.57 39.65
CA ASP A 58 -47.54 -48.08 40.45
C ASP A 58 -47.12 -49.16 41.48
N ASP A 59 -46.35 -50.16 41.08
CA ASP A 59 -45.79 -51.13 42.05
C ASP A 59 -44.72 -50.52 42.99
N GLU A 60 -44.49 -49.20 42.92
CA GLU A 60 -43.54 -48.45 43.74
C GLU A 60 -44.27 -47.48 44.70
N GLY A 61 -44.79 -48.02 45.80
CA GLY A 61 -45.01 -47.25 47.04
C GLY A 61 -46.33 -46.48 47.21
N PRO A 62 -46.43 -45.66 48.28
CA PRO A 62 -47.67 -45.01 48.73
C PRO A 62 -48.13 -43.88 47.78
N VAL A 63 -49.45 -43.75 47.59
CA VAL A 63 -50.06 -42.86 46.59
C VAL A 63 -50.20 -41.44 47.14
N SER A 64 -49.81 -40.46 46.33
CA SER A 64 -49.93 -39.04 46.65
C SER A 64 -51.33 -38.51 46.35
N ASN A 65 -51.70 -37.39 47.00
CA ASN A 65 -52.99 -36.72 46.79
C ASN A 65 -53.26 -36.38 45.30
N GLN A 66 -52.22 -36.12 44.52
CA GLN A 66 -52.33 -35.78 43.09
C GLN A 66 -52.77 -36.97 42.22
N GLY A 67 -52.50 -38.22 42.63
CA GLY A 67 -52.92 -39.43 41.90
C GLY A 67 -54.34 -39.91 42.25
N TYR A 68 -54.81 -39.67 43.48
CA TYR A 68 -56.09 -40.20 43.97
C TYR A 68 -57.32 -39.35 43.57
N MET A 69 -57.17 -38.03 43.43
CA MET A 69 -58.29 -37.12 43.13
C MET A 69 -58.86 -37.23 41.69
N PRO A 70 -58.03 -37.37 40.63
CA PRO A 70 -58.53 -37.52 39.25
C PRO A 70 -59.43 -38.76 39.03
N TYR A 71 -59.19 -39.84 39.78
CA TYR A 71 -59.99 -41.07 39.81
C TYR A 71 -61.46 -40.81 40.17
N LEU A 72 -61.65 -40.10 41.28
CA LEU A 72 -62.98 -39.79 41.83
C LEU A 72 -63.76 -38.90 40.88
N ASN A 73 -63.08 -37.94 40.25
CA ASN A 73 -63.66 -37.01 39.29
C ASN A 73 -64.15 -37.71 38.00
N LYS A 74 -63.33 -38.57 37.39
CA LYS A 74 -63.65 -39.27 36.13
C LYS A 74 -64.71 -40.35 36.30
N PHE A 75 -64.71 -41.08 37.42
CA PHE A 75 -65.60 -42.22 37.63
C PHE A 75 -67.01 -41.82 38.07
N ILE A 76 -67.17 -40.66 38.72
CA ILE A 76 -68.44 -40.19 39.26
C ILE A 76 -69.21 -39.34 38.22
N LEU A 77 -68.54 -38.46 37.46
CA LEU A 77 -69.19 -37.57 36.50
C LEU A 77 -69.78 -38.25 35.25
N ASP A 78 -69.03 -39.14 34.60
CA ASP A 78 -69.51 -39.82 33.38
C ASP A 78 -70.71 -40.74 33.67
N LYS A 79 -70.79 -41.26 34.91
CA LYS A 79 -71.94 -42.03 35.38
C LYS A 79 -73.15 -41.14 35.62
N VAL A 80 -72.94 -39.89 36.02
CA VAL A 80 -73.98 -38.89 36.23
C VAL A 80 -74.63 -38.49 34.89
N GLU A 81 -73.85 -38.21 33.84
CA GLU A 81 -74.39 -37.87 32.52
C GLU A 81 -75.27 -38.99 31.94
N TYR A 82 -74.77 -40.23 31.95
CA TYR A 82 -75.52 -41.38 31.49
C TYR A 82 -76.80 -41.63 32.32
N PHE A 83 -76.69 -41.49 33.64
CA PHE A 83 -77.83 -41.59 34.55
C PHE A 83 -78.89 -40.53 34.23
N LEU A 84 -78.49 -39.27 33.98
CA LEU A 84 -79.39 -38.17 33.63
C LEU A 84 -80.06 -38.37 32.28
N ARG A 85 -79.33 -38.88 31.29
CA ARG A 85 -79.91 -39.23 29.97
C ARG A 85 -80.96 -40.31 30.09
N LYS A 86 -80.65 -41.40 30.80
CA LYS A 86 -81.59 -42.50 31.03
C LYS A 86 -82.79 -42.09 31.86
N LEU A 87 -82.58 -41.23 32.86
CA LEU A 87 -83.66 -40.67 33.67
C LEU A 87 -84.60 -39.79 32.83
N THR A 88 -84.06 -38.96 31.94
CA THR A 88 -84.86 -38.15 30.99
C THR A 88 -85.69 -39.02 30.07
N GLU A 89 -85.10 -40.08 29.50
CA GLU A 89 -85.79 -41.04 28.63
C GLU A 89 -86.92 -41.78 29.36
N ALA A 90 -86.67 -42.28 30.59
CA ALA A 90 -87.66 -42.99 31.40
C ALA A 90 -88.84 -42.11 31.82
N MET A 91 -88.63 -40.80 31.97
CA MET A 91 -89.71 -39.83 32.22
C MET A 91 -90.45 -39.41 30.95
N GLY A 92 -90.10 -39.95 29.77
CA GLY A 92 -90.73 -39.63 28.48
C GLY A 92 -90.24 -38.32 27.85
N GLY A 93 -89.13 -37.77 28.33
CA GLY A 93 -88.50 -36.56 27.79
C GLY A 93 -87.45 -36.88 26.71
N SER A 94 -87.15 -35.87 25.88
CA SER A 94 -86.05 -35.93 24.91
C SER A 94 -84.78 -35.33 25.52
N TRP A 95 -83.67 -36.10 25.52
CA TRP A 95 -82.36 -35.58 25.93
C TRP A 95 -81.84 -34.55 24.93
N VAL A 96 -81.48 -33.36 25.41
CA VAL A 96 -80.87 -32.29 24.60
C VAL A 96 -79.42 -32.13 25.04
N GLU A 97 -78.50 -32.56 24.17
CA GLU A 97 -77.06 -32.66 24.44
C GLU A 97 -76.40 -31.29 24.67
N GLU A 98 -76.83 -30.26 23.94
CA GLU A 98 -76.32 -28.88 24.03
C GLU A 98 -76.46 -28.29 25.45
N ASN A 99 -77.56 -28.58 26.16
CA ASN A 99 -77.80 -28.07 27.51
C ASN A 99 -76.83 -28.66 28.56
N PHE A 100 -76.34 -29.88 28.33
CA PHE A 100 -75.38 -30.54 29.21
C PHE A 100 -73.94 -30.15 28.85
N GLU A 101 -73.65 -29.90 27.56
CA GLU A 101 -72.36 -29.37 27.11
C GLU A 101 -72.10 -27.95 27.64
N ASP A 102 -73.10 -27.07 27.67
CA ASP A 102 -72.98 -25.74 28.30
C ASP A 102 -72.65 -25.84 29.80
N TYR A 103 -73.26 -26.81 30.49
CA TYR A 103 -72.99 -27.10 31.90
C TYR A 103 -71.59 -27.71 32.12
N ARG A 104 -71.18 -28.63 31.24
CA ARG A 104 -69.84 -29.24 31.22
C ARG A 104 -68.75 -28.20 30.95
N LEU A 105 -68.99 -27.27 30.02
CA LEU A 105 -68.12 -26.12 29.74
C LEU A 105 -68.04 -25.15 30.92
N GLN A 106 -69.16 -24.91 31.61
CA GLN A 106 -69.19 -24.12 32.84
C GLN A 106 -68.38 -24.78 33.96
N MET A 107 -68.51 -26.11 34.14
CA MET A 107 -67.70 -26.89 35.10
C MET A 107 -66.19 -26.81 34.80
N ILE A 108 -65.81 -26.94 33.52
CA ILE A 108 -64.42 -26.81 33.05
C ILE A 108 -63.88 -25.39 33.33
N ARG A 109 -64.67 -24.35 33.07
CA ARG A 109 -64.30 -22.94 33.28
C ARG A 109 -64.10 -22.61 34.77
N GLU A 110 -64.82 -23.29 35.67
CA GLU A 110 -64.70 -23.13 37.12
C GLU A 110 -63.69 -24.09 37.77
N GLN A 111 -62.92 -24.87 36.99
CA GLN A 111 -62.01 -25.94 37.45
C GLN A 111 -62.69 -27.00 38.35
N GLN A 112 -64.02 -27.11 38.24
CA GLN A 112 -64.81 -28.08 38.96
C GLN A 112 -64.79 -29.40 38.18
N GLN A 113 -64.23 -30.42 38.80
CA GLN A 113 -64.00 -31.74 38.17
C GLN A 113 -64.99 -32.81 38.66
N CYS A 114 -65.98 -32.47 39.49
CA CYS A 114 -67.06 -33.39 39.89
C CYS A 114 -68.33 -32.67 40.36
N LEU A 115 -69.47 -33.32 40.17
CA LEU A 115 -70.78 -32.95 40.71
C LEU A 115 -70.95 -33.59 42.08
N SER A 116 -71.27 -32.80 43.10
CA SER A 116 -71.73 -33.36 44.38
C SER A 116 -73.13 -33.97 44.24
N ALA A 117 -73.52 -34.84 45.17
CA ALA A 117 -74.87 -35.40 45.22
C ALA A 117 -75.94 -34.29 45.32
N TRP A 118 -75.64 -33.17 46.00
CA TRP A 118 -76.55 -32.03 46.14
C TRP A 118 -76.64 -31.18 44.87
N GLU A 119 -75.53 -30.94 44.18
CA GLU A 119 -75.53 -30.26 42.88
C GLU A 119 -76.16 -31.13 41.79
N LEU A 120 -76.04 -32.46 41.88
CA LEU A 120 -76.76 -33.41 41.06
C LEU A 120 -78.27 -33.35 41.33
N ILE A 121 -78.69 -33.35 42.60
CA ILE A 121 -80.09 -33.16 43.00
C ILE A 121 -80.60 -31.78 42.53
N GLU A 122 -79.76 -30.75 42.59
CA GLU A 122 -80.07 -29.41 42.11
C GLU A 122 -80.12 -29.34 40.59
N LEU A 123 -79.28 -30.10 39.87
CA LEU A 123 -79.29 -30.22 38.40
C LEU A 123 -80.54 -30.96 37.92
N VAL A 124 -80.93 -32.03 38.62
CA VAL A 124 -82.22 -32.73 38.41
C VAL A 124 -83.40 -31.83 38.79
N GLY A 125 -83.23 -30.97 39.80
CA GLY A 125 -84.23 -30.01 40.28
C GLY A 125 -84.31 -28.72 39.46
N LYS A 126 -83.26 -28.34 38.74
CA LYS A 126 -83.19 -27.21 37.81
C LYS A 126 -84.15 -27.53 36.65
N GLY A 127 -84.91 -26.52 36.25
CA GLY A 127 -86.09 -26.65 35.38
C GLY A 127 -85.87 -27.20 33.96
N HIS A 128 -84.77 -27.88 33.66
CA HIS A 128 -84.53 -28.60 32.42
C HIS A 128 -85.14 -30.00 32.44
N LEU A 129 -85.16 -30.67 33.61
CA LEU A 129 -85.89 -31.94 33.83
C LEU A 129 -87.27 -31.73 34.45
N ARG A 130 -87.45 -30.68 35.28
CA ARG A 130 -88.65 -30.55 36.12
C ARG A 130 -89.80 -29.75 35.51
N LYS A 131 -89.63 -29.05 34.38
CA LYS A 131 -90.69 -28.15 33.86
C LYS A 131 -91.88 -28.98 33.36
N GLY A 132 -92.84 -29.22 34.25
CA GLY A 132 -94.04 -30.02 34.00
C GLY A 132 -93.98 -31.50 34.45
N ILE A 133 -92.89 -31.95 35.08
CA ILE A 133 -92.76 -33.35 35.55
C ILE A 133 -93.16 -33.45 37.03
N ASP A 134 -94.20 -34.24 37.30
CA ASP A 134 -94.68 -34.52 38.66
C ASP A 134 -93.72 -35.42 39.45
N HIS A 135 -93.76 -35.32 40.78
CA HIS A 135 -92.93 -36.12 41.69
C HIS A 135 -93.14 -37.63 41.49
N GLN A 136 -94.35 -38.05 41.13
CA GLN A 136 -94.66 -39.44 40.84
C GLN A 136 -93.93 -39.93 39.58
N THR A 137 -93.91 -39.13 38.52
CA THR A 137 -93.21 -39.45 37.27
C THR A 137 -91.70 -39.54 37.47
N LEU A 138 -91.13 -38.64 38.27
CA LEU A 138 -89.71 -38.69 38.63
C LEU A 138 -89.37 -39.95 39.44
N SER A 139 -90.19 -40.30 40.43
CA SER A 139 -90.01 -41.52 41.23
C SER A 139 -90.10 -42.79 40.36
N MET A 140 -91.05 -42.83 39.42
CA MET A 140 -91.18 -43.92 38.45
C MET A 140 -89.96 -44.02 37.53
N GLY A 141 -89.48 -42.89 37.00
CA GLY A 141 -88.28 -42.86 36.16
C GLY A 141 -87.01 -43.29 36.90
N ILE A 142 -86.83 -42.84 38.15
CA ILE A 142 -85.69 -43.27 38.99
C ILE A 142 -85.76 -44.77 39.25
N ASN A 143 -86.96 -45.30 39.57
CA ASN A 143 -87.13 -46.72 39.80
C ASN A 143 -86.88 -47.54 38.52
N GLU A 144 -87.34 -47.08 37.36
CA GLU A 144 -87.09 -47.74 36.07
C GLU A 144 -85.59 -47.80 35.74
N VAL A 145 -84.88 -46.67 35.88
CA VAL A 145 -83.43 -46.60 35.70
C VAL A 145 -82.68 -47.48 36.71
N PHE A 146 -83.14 -47.56 37.96
CA PHE A 146 -82.58 -48.45 38.97
C PHE A 146 -82.77 -49.93 38.61
N GLN A 147 -83.98 -50.31 38.19
CA GLN A 147 -84.28 -51.69 37.79
C GLN A 147 -83.48 -52.11 36.55
N GLU A 148 -83.30 -51.21 35.57
CA GLU A 148 -82.53 -51.49 34.36
C GLU A 148 -81.02 -51.50 34.61
N LEU A 149 -80.46 -50.43 35.20
CA LEU A 149 -79.01 -50.22 35.26
C LEU A 149 -78.32 -50.95 36.43
N ILE A 150 -79.05 -51.19 37.53
CA ILE A 150 -78.50 -51.79 38.74
C ILE A 150 -79.00 -53.23 38.91
N MET A 151 -80.28 -53.49 38.65
CA MET A 151 -80.89 -54.80 38.86
C MET A 151 -80.95 -55.68 37.60
N ASP A 152 -80.55 -55.17 36.42
CA ASP A 152 -80.54 -55.84 35.12
C ASP A 152 -81.89 -56.51 34.79
N VAL A 153 -82.99 -55.82 35.12
CA VAL A 153 -84.35 -56.27 34.84
C VAL A 153 -84.69 -55.95 33.39
N LEU A 154 -84.92 -56.99 32.59
CA LEU A 154 -85.22 -56.90 31.16
C LEU A 154 -86.71 -56.72 30.88
N LYS A 155 -87.58 -57.26 31.74
CA LYS A 155 -89.03 -57.11 31.64
C LYS A 155 -89.70 -57.39 32.98
N GLN A 156 -90.77 -56.66 33.29
CA GLN A 156 -91.56 -56.84 34.50
C GLN A 156 -93.06 -56.68 34.25
N GLY A 157 -93.88 -57.30 35.12
CA GLY A 157 -95.33 -57.20 34.99
C GLY A 157 -96.11 -58.32 35.68
N TYR A 158 -97.40 -58.06 35.93
CA TYR A 158 -98.34 -59.07 36.42
C TYR A 158 -98.68 -60.10 35.35
N MET A 159 -98.60 -61.38 35.71
CA MET A 159 -99.07 -62.50 34.90
C MET A 159 -99.71 -63.57 35.79
N MET A 160 -100.60 -64.39 35.20
CA MET A 160 -101.21 -65.50 35.91
C MET A 160 -100.30 -66.73 35.80
N LYS A 161 -99.94 -67.32 36.93
CA LYS A 161 -99.13 -68.54 37.01
C LYS A 161 -99.97 -69.73 37.45
N LYS A 162 -99.80 -70.88 36.79
CA LYS A 162 -100.37 -72.14 37.27
C LYS A 162 -99.55 -72.73 38.42
N GLY A 163 -100.21 -73.15 39.48
CA GLY A 163 -99.61 -73.86 40.59
C GLY A 163 -99.16 -75.26 40.17
N HIS A 164 -97.97 -75.68 40.61
CA HIS A 164 -97.39 -76.97 40.22
C HIS A 164 -98.06 -78.15 40.96
N LYS A 165 -98.35 -78.00 42.26
CA LYS A 165 -99.00 -79.04 43.08
C LYS A 165 -100.53 -78.94 43.07
N ARG A 166 -101.06 -77.75 43.36
CA ARG A 166 -102.49 -77.42 43.27
C ARG A 166 -102.63 -76.60 41.99
N LYS A 167 -103.19 -77.16 40.93
CA LYS A 167 -103.28 -76.60 39.56
C LYS A 167 -104.14 -75.32 39.44
N ASN A 168 -104.13 -74.47 40.47
CA ASN A 168 -104.85 -73.20 40.53
C ASN A 168 -104.02 -72.10 39.85
N TRP A 169 -104.71 -71.15 39.25
CA TRP A 169 -104.12 -69.97 38.64
C TRP A 169 -104.06 -68.83 39.65
N THR A 170 -102.87 -68.28 39.88
CA THR A 170 -102.67 -67.13 40.77
C THR A 170 -101.93 -66.02 40.06
N GLU A 171 -102.38 -64.79 40.21
CA GLU A 171 -101.66 -63.61 39.73
C GLU A 171 -100.38 -63.42 40.53
N ARG A 172 -99.27 -63.16 39.83
CA ARG A 172 -97.96 -62.91 40.42
C ARG A 172 -97.25 -61.83 39.62
N TRP A 173 -96.45 -61.03 40.30
CA TRP A 173 -95.54 -60.09 39.66
C TRP A 173 -94.29 -60.84 39.20
N PHE A 174 -93.96 -60.78 37.91
CA PHE A 174 -92.78 -61.43 37.34
C PHE A 174 -91.69 -60.40 37.05
N LEU A 175 -90.45 -60.78 37.32
CA LEU A 175 -89.22 -60.07 36.95
C LEU A 175 -88.34 -60.98 36.09
N LEU A 176 -88.13 -60.60 34.84
CA LEU A 176 -87.17 -61.24 33.94
C LEU A 176 -85.79 -60.61 34.10
N ARG A 177 -84.82 -61.43 34.46
CA ARG A 177 -83.39 -61.12 34.43
C ARG A 177 -82.70 -62.02 33.38
N PRO A 178 -81.46 -61.74 32.97
CA PRO A 178 -80.80 -62.48 31.90
C PRO A 178 -80.74 -64.00 32.14
N ASN A 179 -80.57 -64.42 33.40
CA ASN A 179 -80.36 -65.83 33.76
C ASN A 179 -81.53 -66.43 34.57
N SER A 180 -82.58 -65.64 34.86
CA SER A 180 -83.66 -66.11 35.74
C SER A 180 -84.95 -65.30 35.60
N ILE A 181 -86.08 -65.93 35.87
CA ILE A 181 -87.37 -65.27 36.02
C ILE A 181 -87.86 -65.46 37.45
N SER A 182 -87.75 -64.40 38.25
CA SER A 182 -88.24 -64.39 39.63
C SER A 182 -89.70 -63.95 39.65
N TYR A 183 -90.51 -64.50 40.57
CA TYR A 183 -91.90 -64.07 40.74
C TYR A 183 -92.30 -63.87 42.20
N TYR A 184 -93.12 -62.85 42.41
CA TYR A 184 -93.48 -62.27 43.71
C TYR A 184 -95.00 -62.18 43.87
N VAL A 185 -95.46 -61.90 45.09
CA VAL A 185 -96.88 -61.67 45.36
C VAL A 185 -97.36 -60.38 44.70
N SER A 186 -96.64 -59.29 44.91
CA SER A 186 -96.91 -57.95 44.40
C SER A 186 -95.66 -57.31 43.79
N GLU A 187 -95.84 -56.16 43.17
CA GLU A 187 -94.78 -55.31 42.60
C GLU A 187 -93.81 -54.73 43.65
N ASP A 188 -94.15 -54.75 44.94
CA ASP A 188 -93.31 -54.25 46.04
C ASP A 188 -92.08 -55.12 46.32
N LEU A 189 -91.99 -56.29 45.67
CA LEU A 189 -90.88 -57.26 45.76
C LEU A 189 -90.60 -57.80 47.18
N THR A 190 -91.52 -57.60 48.12
CA THR A 190 -91.38 -57.98 49.54
C THR A 190 -91.40 -59.49 49.75
N GLU A 191 -92.25 -60.21 49.01
CA GLU A 191 -92.43 -61.66 49.14
C GLU A 191 -92.10 -62.40 47.84
N LYS A 192 -90.85 -62.91 47.73
CA LYS A 192 -90.45 -63.80 46.62
C LYS A 192 -91.11 -65.18 46.79
N LYS A 193 -91.86 -65.64 45.79
CA LYS A 193 -92.51 -66.97 45.81
C LYS A 193 -91.70 -68.04 45.07
N GLY A 194 -90.88 -67.65 44.10
CA GLY A 194 -89.96 -68.58 43.46
C GLY A 194 -89.13 -67.94 42.36
N ASP A 195 -88.32 -68.79 41.73
CA ASP A 195 -87.40 -68.42 40.68
C ASP A 195 -87.39 -69.51 39.60
N ILE A 196 -87.32 -69.09 38.35
CA ILE A 196 -87.19 -69.95 37.17
C ILE A 196 -85.82 -69.69 36.60
N VAL A 197 -84.86 -70.58 36.84
CA VAL A 197 -83.51 -70.43 36.28
C VAL A 197 -83.59 -70.70 34.79
N LEU A 198 -83.10 -69.76 33.98
CA LEU A 198 -83.01 -69.91 32.53
C LEU A 198 -81.63 -70.47 32.20
N ASP A 199 -81.60 -71.56 31.44
CA ASP A 199 -80.41 -72.16 30.86
C ASP A 199 -80.54 -72.22 29.33
N GLY A 200 -79.46 -72.58 28.63
CA GLY A 200 -79.47 -72.72 27.16
C GLY A 200 -80.36 -73.85 26.63
N ASN A 201 -80.79 -74.76 27.52
CA ASN A 201 -81.63 -75.92 27.25
C ASN A 201 -83.12 -75.64 27.46
N CYS A 202 -83.46 -74.52 28.11
CA CYS A 202 -84.83 -74.07 28.28
C CYS A 202 -85.47 -73.81 26.91
N CYS A 203 -86.76 -74.06 26.82
CA CYS A 203 -87.55 -73.65 25.66
C CYS A 203 -88.85 -72.98 26.10
N ILE A 204 -89.28 -72.00 25.32
CA ILE A 204 -90.55 -71.34 25.50
C ILE A 204 -91.47 -71.68 24.33
N GLU A 205 -92.69 -72.10 24.65
CA GLU A 205 -93.68 -72.51 23.66
C GLU A 205 -95.00 -71.77 23.90
N SER A 206 -95.61 -71.33 22.80
CA SER A 206 -96.97 -70.80 22.83
C SER A 206 -97.97 -71.94 22.96
N LEU A 207 -98.85 -71.89 23.96
CA LEU A 207 -99.93 -72.86 24.13
C LEU A 207 -101.26 -72.31 23.57
N PRO A 208 -102.16 -73.18 23.07
CA PRO A 208 -103.52 -72.79 22.74
C PRO A 208 -104.34 -72.55 24.00
N ASP A 209 -105.46 -71.85 23.86
CA ASP A 209 -106.35 -71.51 24.98
C ASP A 209 -106.94 -72.80 25.60
N LYS A 210 -106.78 -72.96 26.92
CA LYS A 210 -107.20 -74.15 27.69
C LYS A 210 -107.68 -73.71 29.08
N GLU A 211 -108.56 -74.48 29.72
CA GLU A 211 -109.05 -74.25 31.10
C GLU A 211 -109.64 -72.83 31.33
N GLY A 212 -110.27 -72.24 30.30
CA GLY A 212 -110.84 -70.89 30.38
C GLY A 212 -109.81 -69.75 30.45
N LYS A 213 -108.51 -70.05 30.28
CA LYS A 213 -107.42 -69.07 30.20
C LYS A 213 -106.98 -68.87 28.75
N LYS A 214 -106.72 -67.60 28.41
CA LYS A 214 -106.28 -67.17 27.08
C LYS A 214 -104.86 -66.63 27.14
N CYS A 215 -104.18 -66.58 26.00
CA CYS A 215 -102.83 -66.03 25.91
C CYS A 215 -101.82 -66.82 26.77
N LEU A 216 -101.90 -68.15 26.69
CA LEU A 216 -101.05 -69.09 27.42
C LEU A 216 -99.69 -69.32 26.74
N PHE A 217 -98.66 -69.49 27.55
CA PHE A 217 -97.35 -69.98 27.13
C PHE A 217 -96.73 -70.83 28.24
N ILE A 218 -95.78 -71.67 27.88
CA ILE A 218 -95.08 -72.56 28.82
C ILE A 218 -93.58 -72.34 28.70
N VAL A 219 -92.92 -72.21 29.85
CA VAL A 219 -91.46 -72.21 29.96
C VAL A 219 -91.06 -73.60 30.44
N LYS A 220 -90.43 -74.39 29.57
CA LYS A 220 -89.89 -75.71 29.92
C LYS A 220 -88.42 -75.54 30.29
N CYS A 221 -88.09 -75.85 31.54
CA CYS A 221 -86.73 -75.95 32.05
C CYS A 221 -86.33 -77.43 32.16
N SER A 222 -85.05 -77.68 32.38
CA SER A 222 -84.48 -79.03 32.49
C SER A 222 -85.16 -79.90 33.57
N ASP A 223 -85.67 -79.30 34.64
CA ASP A 223 -86.30 -79.99 35.79
C ASP A 223 -87.82 -79.77 35.92
N LYS A 224 -88.35 -78.66 35.42
CA LYS A 224 -89.73 -78.21 35.64
C LYS A 224 -90.28 -77.43 34.47
N SER A 225 -91.60 -77.51 34.27
CA SER A 225 -92.33 -76.69 33.31
C SER A 225 -93.30 -75.73 34.01
N PHE A 226 -93.32 -74.48 33.56
CA PHE A 226 -94.13 -73.40 34.14
C PHE A 226 -95.15 -72.88 33.12
N GLU A 227 -96.43 -73.19 33.35
CA GLU A 227 -97.54 -72.62 32.56
C GLU A 227 -97.91 -71.22 33.09
N ILE A 228 -97.90 -70.25 32.17
CA ILE A 228 -98.13 -68.83 32.45
C ILE A 228 -99.15 -68.27 31.45
N SER A 229 -100.04 -67.39 31.91
CA SER A 229 -101.02 -66.66 31.11
C SER A 229 -100.72 -65.16 31.18
N ALA A 230 -100.58 -64.52 30.03
CA ALA A 230 -100.51 -63.07 29.94
C ALA A 230 -101.92 -62.44 29.88
N SER A 231 -102.03 -61.13 30.12
CA SER A 231 -103.32 -60.41 30.05
C SER A 231 -103.88 -60.32 28.62
N ASP A 232 -103.02 -60.25 27.62
CA ASP A 232 -103.38 -60.05 26.22
C ASP A 232 -102.37 -60.69 25.26
N LYS A 233 -102.73 -60.73 23.96
CA LYS A 233 -101.89 -61.33 22.92
C LYS A 233 -100.58 -60.56 22.72
N LYS A 234 -100.58 -59.23 22.90
CA LYS A 234 -99.40 -58.37 22.72
C LYS A 234 -98.38 -58.66 23.81
N LYS A 235 -98.76 -58.57 25.08
CA LYS A 235 -97.93 -58.92 26.24
C LYS A 235 -97.46 -60.37 26.18
N LYS A 236 -98.30 -61.32 25.74
CA LYS A 236 -97.85 -62.70 25.49
C LYS A 236 -96.66 -62.73 24.54
N GLN A 237 -96.76 -62.07 23.39
CA GLN A 237 -95.67 -62.06 22.41
C GLN A 237 -94.43 -61.34 22.95
N GLU A 238 -94.59 -60.19 23.62
CA GLU A 238 -93.47 -59.47 24.22
C GLU A 238 -92.73 -60.30 25.28
N TRP A 239 -93.46 -61.01 26.16
CA TRP A 239 -92.86 -61.88 27.16
C TRP A 239 -92.18 -63.10 26.53
N ILE A 240 -92.82 -63.73 25.54
CA ILE A 240 -92.21 -64.84 24.80
C ILE A 240 -90.91 -64.40 24.13
N GLN A 241 -90.95 -63.27 23.42
CA GLN A 241 -89.79 -62.73 22.73
C GLN A 241 -88.67 -62.38 23.71
N ALA A 242 -88.97 -61.68 24.81
CA ALA A 242 -87.96 -61.30 25.80
C ALA A 242 -87.28 -62.53 26.44
N ILE A 243 -88.07 -63.54 26.84
CA ILE A 243 -87.55 -64.79 27.42
C ILE A 243 -86.75 -65.59 26.38
N GLN A 244 -87.24 -65.69 25.14
CA GLN A 244 -86.54 -66.39 24.06
C GLN A 244 -85.19 -65.73 23.74
N THR A 245 -85.14 -64.39 23.72
CA THR A 245 -83.89 -63.65 23.54
C THR A 245 -82.89 -63.97 24.65
N CYS A 246 -83.33 -64.03 25.92
CA CYS A 246 -82.46 -64.42 27.04
C CYS A 246 -81.89 -65.83 26.86
N ILE A 247 -82.75 -66.80 26.54
CA ILE A 247 -82.34 -68.20 26.30
C ILE A 247 -81.33 -68.29 25.15
N ASN A 248 -81.56 -67.55 24.05
CA ASN A 248 -80.66 -67.51 22.91
C ASN A 248 -79.30 -66.90 23.28
N LEU A 249 -79.28 -65.79 24.02
CA LEU A 249 -78.04 -65.17 24.50
C LEU A 249 -77.24 -66.12 25.40
N LEU A 250 -77.92 -66.84 26.30
CA LEU A 250 -77.30 -67.86 27.16
C LEU A 250 -76.71 -69.01 26.33
N ARG A 251 -77.40 -69.45 25.28
CA ARG A 251 -76.89 -70.50 24.37
C ARG A 251 -75.65 -70.06 23.61
N MET A 252 -75.58 -68.79 23.23
CA MET A 252 -74.44 -68.19 22.52
C MET A 252 -73.31 -67.77 23.48
N GLY A 253 -73.48 -67.90 24.80
CA GLY A 253 -72.53 -67.43 25.80
C GLY A 253 -72.35 -65.90 25.80
N GLN A 254 -73.31 -65.16 25.25
CA GLN A 254 -73.23 -63.71 25.15
C GLN A 254 -73.75 -63.03 26.43
N PRO A 255 -73.15 -61.91 26.86
CA PRO A 255 -73.63 -61.13 27.99
C PRO A 255 -75.00 -60.49 27.72
N SER A 256 -75.71 -60.07 28.77
CA SER A 256 -76.97 -59.32 28.61
C SER A 256 -76.76 -58.04 27.80
N PRO A 257 -77.76 -57.55 27.06
CA PRO A 257 -77.63 -56.33 26.25
C PRO A 257 -77.17 -55.12 27.08
N HIS A 258 -77.61 -55.00 28.33
CA HIS A 258 -77.16 -53.93 29.24
C HIS A 258 -75.69 -54.10 29.65
N ARG A 259 -75.23 -55.34 29.90
CA ARG A 259 -73.83 -55.64 30.19
C ARG A 259 -72.92 -55.43 28.98
N GLU A 260 -73.35 -55.84 27.79
CA GLU A 260 -72.64 -55.60 26.53
C GLU A 260 -72.51 -54.10 26.24
N ALA A 261 -73.60 -53.34 26.37
CA ALA A 261 -73.59 -51.89 26.21
C ALA A 261 -72.68 -51.22 27.25
N ARG A 262 -72.67 -51.69 28.50
CA ARG A 262 -71.74 -51.20 29.54
C ARG A 262 -70.29 -51.48 29.18
N GLN A 263 -69.99 -52.66 28.65
CA GLN A 263 -68.64 -53.06 28.24
C GLN A 263 -68.15 -52.26 27.04
N LYS A 264 -68.94 -52.15 25.96
CA LYS A 264 -68.63 -51.33 24.78
C LYS A 264 -68.32 -49.88 25.15
N ARG A 265 -69.05 -49.32 26.12
CA ARG A 265 -68.77 -47.97 26.66
C ARG A 265 -67.45 -47.91 27.44
N LYS A 266 -67.07 -48.97 28.18
CA LYS A 266 -65.76 -49.05 28.84
C LYS A 266 -64.64 -49.09 27.80
N GLU A 267 -64.78 -49.93 26.79
CA GLU A 267 -63.81 -50.09 25.71
C GLU A 267 -63.64 -48.79 24.90
N LEU A 268 -64.75 -48.12 24.56
CA LEU A 268 -64.70 -46.82 23.88
C LEU A 268 -63.94 -45.77 24.69
N ARG A 269 -64.18 -45.70 26.01
CA ARG A 269 -63.45 -44.77 26.90
C ARG A 269 -61.95 -45.07 26.95
N GLN A 270 -61.59 -46.36 27.05
CA GLN A 270 -60.19 -46.76 27.06
C GLN A 270 -59.50 -46.42 25.74
N ARG A 271 -60.20 -46.63 24.61
CA ARG A 271 -59.69 -46.29 23.29
C ARG A 271 -59.46 -44.79 23.12
N LEU A 272 -60.44 -43.96 23.48
CA LEU A 272 -60.31 -42.50 23.40
C LEU A 272 -59.17 -41.99 24.30
N GLN A 273 -59.02 -42.56 25.49
CA GLN A 273 -57.93 -42.23 26.39
C GLN A 273 -56.57 -42.63 25.80
N ALA A 274 -56.45 -43.84 25.26
CA ALA A 274 -55.22 -44.31 24.64
C ALA A 274 -54.82 -43.45 23.42
N GLU A 275 -55.79 -43.10 22.58
CA GLU A 275 -55.58 -42.20 21.44
C GLU A 275 -55.09 -40.81 21.89
N GLN A 276 -55.63 -40.29 23.00
CA GLN A 276 -55.21 -39.01 23.57
C GLN A 276 -53.81 -39.07 24.20
N GLU A 277 -53.49 -40.14 24.92
CA GLU A 277 -52.16 -40.37 25.49
C GLU A 277 -51.09 -40.56 24.39
N GLU A 278 -51.44 -41.22 23.29
CA GLU A 278 -50.58 -41.37 22.12
C GLU A 278 -50.34 -40.01 21.44
N LEU A 279 -51.38 -39.21 21.28
CA LEU A 279 -51.27 -37.86 20.73
C LEU A 279 -50.38 -36.96 21.60
N GLU A 280 -50.57 -36.99 22.92
CA GLU A 280 -49.75 -36.23 23.87
C GLU A 280 -48.28 -36.66 23.83
N ARG A 281 -48.02 -37.97 23.75
CA ARG A 281 -46.66 -38.50 23.58
C ARG A 281 -46.01 -37.98 22.31
N ARG A 282 -46.73 -38.05 21.19
CA ARG A 282 -46.24 -37.57 19.88
C ARG A 282 -45.99 -36.06 19.87
N MET A 283 -46.84 -35.28 20.53
CA MET A 283 -46.61 -33.84 20.70
C MET A 283 -45.33 -33.55 21.49
N LYS A 284 -45.08 -34.28 22.60
CA LYS A 284 -43.86 -34.13 23.39
C LYS A 284 -42.60 -34.48 22.60
N GLU A 285 -42.64 -35.58 21.82
CA GLU A 285 -41.54 -35.97 20.95
C GLU A 285 -41.24 -34.90 19.87
N LEU A 286 -42.28 -34.35 19.25
CA LEU A 286 -42.12 -33.26 18.28
C LEU A 286 -41.58 -31.98 18.91
N GLN A 287 -42.02 -31.63 20.13
CA GLN A 287 -41.49 -30.49 20.86
C GLN A 287 -40.00 -30.66 21.17
N ALA A 288 -39.59 -31.82 21.71
CA ALA A 288 -38.19 -32.11 21.99
C ALA A 288 -37.33 -32.10 20.71
N ALA A 289 -37.84 -32.65 19.60
CA ALA A 289 -37.14 -32.62 18.31
C ALA A 289 -36.97 -31.18 17.79
N ASN A 290 -37.99 -30.34 17.93
CA ASN A 290 -37.92 -28.93 17.53
C ASN A 290 -36.94 -28.14 18.41
N GLU A 291 -36.94 -28.35 19.73
CA GLU A 291 -35.99 -27.72 20.65
C GLU A 291 -34.54 -28.10 20.32
N ASN A 292 -34.28 -29.39 20.09
CA ASN A 292 -32.97 -29.86 19.64
C ASN A 292 -32.56 -29.22 18.31
N LYS A 293 -33.51 -29.12 17.36
CA LYS A 293 -33.22 -28.51 16.06
C LYS A 293 -32.90 -27.03 16.18
N GLN A 294 -33.59 -26.33 17.08
CA GLN A 294 -33.34 -24.92 17.36
C GLN A 294 -31.94 -24.71 17.97
N GLN A 295 -31.55 -25.57 18.92
CA GLN A 295 -30.20 -25.53 19.51
C GLN A 295 -29.10 -25.80 18.47
N GLU A 296 -29.31 -26.73 17.53
CA GLU A 296 -28.40 -26.95 16.41
C GLU A 296 -28.25 -25.70 15.53
N LEU A 297 -29.37 -25.07 15.17
CA LEU A 297 -29.37 -23.86 14.34
C LEU A 297 -28.65 -22.69 15.04
N GLU A 298 -28.85 -22.53 16.35
CA GLU A 298 -28.14 -21.53 17.15
C GLU A 298 -26.65 -21.82 17.25
N SER A 299 -26.25 -23.09 17.42
CA SER A 299 -24.85 -23.50 17.40
C SER A 299 -24.18 -23.20 16.05
N VAL A 300 -24.86 -23.51 14.94
CA VAL A 300 -24.36 -23.21 13.60
C VAL A 300 -24.27 -21.71 13.37
N ARG A 301 -25.29 -20.93 13.78
CA ARG A 301 -25.29 -19.47 13.68
C ARG A 301 -24.10 -18.86 14.42
N LYS A 302 -23.84 -19.30 15.65
CA LYS A 302 -22.72 -18.81 16.46
C LYS A 302 -21.37 -19.12 15.80
N LYS A 303 -21.19 -20.33 15.27
CA LYS A 303 -19.97 -20.71 14.52
C LYS A 303 -19.77 -19.86 13.26
N LEU A 304 -20.84 -19.54 12.54
CA LEU A 304 -20.78 -18.66 11.38
C LEU A 304 -20.40 -17.22 11.76
N GLU A 305 -20.96 -16.71 12.85
CA GLU A 305 -20.64 -15.37 13.37
C GLU A 305 -19.19 -15.27 13.86
N GLU A 306 -18.71 -16.28 14.60
CA GLU A 306 -17.29 -16.39 15.00
C GLU A 306 -16.36 -16.48 13.79
N ALA A 307 -16.72 -17.29 12.77
CA ALA A 307 -15.93 -17.40 11.54
C ALA A 307 -15.90 -16.08 10.76
N ALA A 308 -17.01 -15.34 10.69
CA ALA A 308 -17.09 -14.03 10.05
C ALA A 308 -16.24 -12.99 10.80
N ALA A 309 -16.32 -12.95 12.12
CA ALA A 309 -15.50 -12.04 12.94
C ALA A 309 -14.00 -12.33 12.78
N ASN A 310 -13.60 -13.61 12.77
CA ASN A 310 -12.22 -14.00 12.54
C ASN A 310 -11.74 -13.61 11.12
N ALA A 311 -12.59 -13.79 10.11
CA ALA A 311 -12.27 -13.40 8.73
C ALA A 311 -12.11 -11.88 8.60
N GLU A 312 -12.97 -11.10 9.25
CA GLU A 312 -12.89 -9.63 9.29
C GLU A 312 -11.63 -9.16 10.02
N GLU A 313 -11.28 -9.77 11.16
CA GLU A 313 -10.05 -9.45 11.88
C GLU A 313 -8.79 -9.80 11.05
N GLU A 314 -8.83 -10.91 10.30
CA GLU A 314 -7.72 -11.28 9.41
C GLU A 314 -7.62 -10.34 8.20
N GLU A 315 -8.73 -9.90 7.62
CA GLU A 315 -8.75 -8.88 6.57
C GLU A 315 -8.19 -7.54 7.08
N GLN A 316 -8.61 -7.11 8.27
CA GLN A 316 -8.06 -5.90 8.91
C GLN A 316 -6.55 -6.03 9.14
N ARG A 317 -6.07 -7.19 9.62
CA ARG A 317 -4.62 -7.46 9.76
C ARG A 317 -3.90 -7.38 8.42
N ARG A 318 -4.45 -7.98 7.35
CA ARG A 318 -3.87 -7.93 6.00
C ARG A 318 -3.79 -6.49 5.49
N LEU A 319 -4.86 -5.72 5.63
CA LEU A 319 -4.90 -4.30 5.24
C LEU A 319 -3.91 -3.47 6.04
N GLN A 320 -3.75 -3.74 7.33
CA GLN A 320 -2.80 -3.03 8.19
C GLN A 320 -1.36 -3.33 7.80
N ILE A 321 -1.01 -4.59 7.51
CA ILE A 321 0.31 -4.98 6.99
C ILE A 321 0.55 -4.32 5.63
N GLN A 322 -0.43 -4.33 4.73
CA GLN A 322 -0.31 -3.69 3.43
C GLN A 322 -0.06 -2.18 3.56
N LYS A 323 -0.79 -1.50 4.45
CA LYS A 323 -0.58 -0.07 4.75
C LYS A 323 0.80 0.19 5.34
N GLN A 324 1.26 -0.64 6.28
CA GLN A 324 2.61 -0.53 6.85
C GLN A 324 3.69 -0.69 5.80
N MET A 325 3.55 -1.65 4.88
CA MET A 325 4.45 -1.81 3.75
C MET A 325 4.43 -0.58 2.83
N GLN A 326 3.25 -0.06 2.49
CA GLN A 326 3.15 1.14 1.66
C GLN A 326 3.82 2.36 2.32
N GLU A 327 3.64 2.53 3.63
CA GLU A 327 4.27 3.61 4.37
C GLU A 327 5.80 3.40 4.47
N SER A 328 6.28 2.17 4.67
CA SER A 328 7.72 1.89 4.66
C SER A 328 8.33 2.18 3.29
N TYR A 329 7.69 1.75 2.20
CA TYR A 329 8.11 2.09 0.84
C TYR A 329 8.10 3.61 0.59
N ARG A 330 7.08 4.31 1.08
CA ARG A 330 7.01 5.78 0.97
C ARG A 330 8.16 6.45 1.69
N VAL A 331 8.47 6.02 2.92
CA VAL A 331 9.58 6.56 3.72
C VAL A 331 10.92 6.23 3.07
N GLU A 332 11.11 5.02 2.54
CA GLU A 332 12.31 4.63 1.79
C GLU A 332 12.49 5.48 0.53
N LEU A 333 11.41 5.71 -0.23
CA LEU A 333 11.45 6.56 -1.42
C LEU A 333 11.82 8.01 -1.07
N GLU A 334 11.25 8.57 0.00
CA GLU A 334 11.62 9.91 0.47
C GLU A 334 13.08 9.97 0.95
N ARG A 335 13.58 8.93 1.62
CA ARG A 335 15.00 8.83 1.99
C ARG A 335 15.90 8.77 0.76
N GLU A 336 15.54 7.97 -0.25
CA GLU A 336 16.29 7.87 -1.50
C GLU A 336 16.31 9.20 -2.25
N LYS A 337 15.18 9.92 -2.32
CA LYS A 337 15.11 11.28 -2.88
C LYS A 337 16.03 12.24 -2.13
N MET A 338 16.03 12.21 -0.79
CA MET A 338 16.91 13.06 0.02
C MET A 338 18.39 12.74 -0.22
N VAL A 339 18.76 11.46 -0.29
CA VAL A 339 20.13 11.04 -0.62
C VAL A 339 20.51 11.49 -2.03
N ARG A 340 19.61 11.34 -3.00
CA ARG A 340 19.83 11.80 -4.37
C ARG A 340 20.00 13.32 -4.42
N GLN A 341 19.18 14.08 -3.72
CA GLN A 341 19.32 15.53 -3.64
C GLN A 341 20.66 15.94 -3.01
N GLN A 342 21.06 15.29 -1.92
CA GLN A 342 22.37 15.51 -1.30
C GLN A 342 23.53 15.16 -2.26
N MET A 343 23.39 14.08 -3.04
CA MET A 343 24.37 13.70 -4.05
C MET A 343 24.41 14.72 -5.20
N GLU A 344 23.26 15.20 -5.67
CA GLU A 344 23.16 16.25 -6.69
C GLU A 344 23.79 17.57 -6.20
N GLU A 345 23.57 17.95 -4.93
CA GLU A 345 24.25 19.09 -4.29
C GLU A 345 25.76 18.88 -4.21
N GLN A 346 26.23 17.69 -3.82
CA GLN A 346 27.66 17.38 -3.80
C GLN A 346 28.27 17.40 -5.20
N VAL A 347 27.57 16.88 -6.22
CA VAL A 347 28.00 16.92 -7.62
C VAL A 347 28.03 18.36 -8.12
N ALA A 348 27.05 19.19 -7.79
CA ALA A 348 27.02 20.62 -8.14
C ALA A 348 28.15 21.41 -7.46
N GLN A 349 28.46 21.11 -6.20
CA GLN A 349 29.62 21.67 -5.50
C GLN A 349 30.92 21.25 -6.21
N LYS A 350 31.08 19.96 -6.52
CA LYS A 350 32.26 19.43 -7.23
C LYS A 350 32.39 19.98 -8.64
N SER A 351 31.29 20.20 -9.36
CA SER A 351 31.31 20.82 -10.69
C SER A 351 31.70 22.30 -10.61
N SER A 352 31.20 23.04 -9.61
CA SER A 352 31.61 24.42 -9.37
C SER A 352 33.10 24.53 -9.00
N GLU A 353 33.60 23.63 -8.13
CA GLU A 353 35.03 23.54 -7.83
C GLU A 353 35.84 23.27 -9.11
N LEU A 354 35.40 22.31 -9.94
CA LEU A 354 36.05 21.97 -11.20
C LEU A 354 36.07 23.15 -12.17
N GLU A 355 34.98 23.91 -12.28
CA GLU A 355 34.92 25.13 -13.09
C GLU A 355 35.94 26.17 -12.63
N GLN A 356 36.08 26.36 -11.31
CA GLN A 356 37.12 27.24 -10.76
C GLN A 356 38.54 26.74 -11.08
N TYR A 357 38.78 25.43 -10.98
CA TYR A 357 40.05 24.83 -11.39
C TYR A 357 40.34 25.06 -12.88
N LEU A 358 39.36 24.82 -13.75
CA LEU A 358 39.48 25.05 -15.19
C LEU A 358 39.72 26.51 -15.53
N GLN A 359 39.05 27.44 -14.83
CA GLN A 359 39.28 28.87 -14.99
C GLN A 359 40.72 29.24 -14.61
N ARG A 360 41.22 28.70 -13.50
CA ARG A 360 42.61 28.93 -13.07
C ARG A 360 43.63 28.34 -14.04
N VAL A 361 43.35 27.18 -14.63
CA VAL A 361 44.18 26.58 -15.69
C VAL A 361 44.18 27.48 -16.92
N ARG A 362 43.02 27.98 -17.37
CA ARG A 362 42.96 28.93 -18.50
C ARG A 362 43.74 30.21 -18.24
N GLU A 363 43.64 30.77 -17.04
CA GLU A 363 44.42 31.95 -16.64
C GLU A 363 45.93 31.67 -16.65
N LEU A 364 46.34 30.48 -16.19
CA LEU A 364 47.74 30.05 -16.27
C LEU A 364 48.18 29.86 -17.72
N GLU A 365 47.38 29.20 -18.56
CA GLU A 365 47.64 29.04 -19.99
C GLU A 365 47.75 30.39 -20.70
N ASP A 366 46.90 31.37 -20.38
CA ASP A 366 46.98 32.73 -20.90
C ASP A 366 48.25 33.45 -20.43
N MET A 367 48.66 33.27 -19.17
CA MET A 367 49.95 33.79 -18.70
C MET A 367 51.12 33.12 -19.40
N TYR A 368 51.08 31.79 -19.62
CA TYR A 368 52.11 31.08 -20.36
C TYR A 368 52.19 31.58 -21.80
N ARG A 369 51.05 31.75 -22.49
CA ARG A 369 51.01 32.36 -23.83
C ARG A 369 51.63 33.75 -23.86
N ARG A 370 51.27 34.62 -22.92
CA ARG A 370 51.84 35.98 -22.82
C ARG A 370 53.34 35.96 -22.53
N LEU A 371 53.82 35.02 -21.73
CA LEU A 371 55.25 34.84 -21.46
C LEU A 371 55.99 34.31 -22.69
N GLU A 372 55.39 33.39 -23.45
CA GLU A 372 55.93 32.91 -24.73
C GLU A 372 56.01 34.04 -25.76
N GLU A 373 54.95 34.84 -25.90
CA GLU A 373 54.94 36.04 -26.76
C GLU A 373 56.03 37.03 -26.33
N ALA A 374 56.14 37.36 -25.04
CA ALA A 374 57.17 38.28 -24.55
C ALA A 374 58.60 37.73 -24.72
N LEU A 375 58.79 36.41 -24.63
CA LEU A 375 60.07 35.77 -24.89
C LEU A 375 60.44 35.85 -26.37
N GLU A 376 59.47 35.64 -27.28
CA GLU A 376 59.68 35.74 -28.71
C GLU A 376 59.96 37.19 -29.14
N ASP A 377 59.28 38.16 -28.50
CA ASP A 377 59.59 39.59 -28.66
C ASP A 377 61.02 39.93 -28.18
N GLU A 378 61.49 39.39 -27.05
CA GLU A 378 62.87 39.58 -26.58
C GLU A 378 63.89 38.95 -27.53
N ARG A 379 63.59 37.76 -28.06
CA ARG A 379 64.42 37.09 -29.08
C ARG A 379 64.50 37.92 -30.35
N GLN A 380 63.37 38.42 -30.85
CA GLN A 380 63.32 39.27 -32.03
C GLN A 380 64.08 40.58 -31.79
N ALA A 381 63.90 41.22 -30.64
CA ALA A 381 64.64 42.42 -30.26
C ALA A 381 66.17 42.17 -30.21
N ARG A 382 66.62 41.03 -29.67
CA ARG A 382 68.05 40.66 -29.71
C ARG A 382 68.55 40.41 -31.12
N GLN A 383 67.76 39.74 -31.96
CA GLN A 383 68.11 39.50 -33.35
C GLN A 383 68.26 40.83 -34.10
N ASP A 384 67.31 41.75 -33.90
CA ASP A 384 67.32 43.09 -34.47
C ASP A 384 68.52 43.91 -33.97
N GLU A 385 68.83 43.89 -32.67
CA GLU A 385 70.06 44.47 -32.12
C GLU A 385 71.32 43.90 -32.77
N GLU A 386 71.39 42.58 -32.98
CA GLU A 386 72.52 41.94 -33.65
C GLU A 386 72.64 42.38 -35.11
N THR A 387 71.52 42.52 -35.84
CA THR A 387 71.53 43.05 -37.20
C THR A 387 72.02 44.50 -37.24
N VAL A 388 71.58 45.34 -36.30
CA VAL A 388 72.04 46.73 -36.18
C VAL A 388 73.53 46.77 -35.86
N ARG A 389 74.04 45.92 -34.95
CA ARG A 389 75.48 45.82 -34.67
C ARG A 389 76.28 45.39 -35.90
N LYS A 390 75.80 44.41 -36.68
CA LYS A 390 76.44 43.98 -37.93
C LYS A 390 76.46 45.08 -38.99
N LEU A 391 75.36 45.82 -39.15
CA LEU A 391 75.29 46.97 -40.05
C LEU A 391 76.23 48.09 -39.59
N GLN A 392 76.28 48.37 -38.30
CA GLN A 392 77.20 49.36 -37.73
C GLN A 392 78.66 48.97 -37.92
N ALA A 393 79.03 47.70 -37.73
CA ALA A 393 80.38 47.21 -38.00
C ALA A 393 80.77 47.37 -39.48
N ARG A 394 79.85 47.02 -40.40
CA ARG A 394 80.08 47.21 -41.84
C ARG A 394 80.26 48.68 -42.21
N LEU A 395 79.43 49.57 -41.67
CA LEU A 395 79.58 51.02 -41.91
C LEU A 395 80.92 51.54 -41.36
N LEU A 396 81.34 51.07 -40.18
CA LEU A 396 82.65 51.42 -39.61
C LEU A 396 83.81 50.89 -40.47
N GLU A 397 83.72 49.68 -41.03
CA GLU A 397 84.71 49.16 -41.98
C GLU A 397 84.75 50.00 -43.28
N GLU A 398 83.59 50.37 -43.82
CA GLU A 398 83.49 51.24 -44.99
C GLU A 398 84.06 52.64 -44.71
N GLU A 399 83.82 53.21 -43.52
CA GLU A 399 84.43 54.47 -43.08
C GLU A 399 85.95 54.35 -42.89
N ALA A 400 86.43 53.26 -42.29
CA ALA A 400 87.85 53.00 -42.10
C ALA A 400 88.59 52.83 -43.44
N ALA A 401 88.00 52.11 -44.39
CA ALA A 401 88.53 51.96 -45.74
C ALA A 401 88.64 53.32 -46.45
N LYS A 402 87.59 54.14 -46.41
CA LYS A 402 87.62 55.51 -46.96
C LYS A 402 88.66 56.39 -46.28
N ARG A 403 88.83 56.30 -44.96
CA ARG A 403 89.90 57.02 -44.24
C ARG A 403 91.29 56.58 -44.68
N ALA A 404 91.52 55.27 -44.86
CA ALA A 404 92.80 54.75 -45.33
C ALA A 404 93.12 55.20 -46.77
N GLU A 405 92.12 55.23 -47.67
CA GLU A 405 92.28 55.79 -49.02
C GLU A 405 92.65 57.28 -48.98
N LEU A 406 91.93 58.07 -48.15
CA LEU A 406 92.23 59.49 -47.97
C LEU A 406 93.63 59.73 -47.37
N GLU A 407 94.06 58.90 -46.40
CA GLU A 407 95.41 58.96 -45.85
C GLU A 407 96.47 58.63 -46.90
N GLN A 408 96.25 57.63 -47.75
CA GLN A 408 97.18 57.33 -48.85
C GLN A 408 97.30 58.50 -49.84
N ILE A 409 96.17 59.10 -50.22
CA ILE A 409 96.15 60.29 -51.09
C ILE A 409 96.89 61.45 -50.41
N HIS A 410 96.65 61.69 -49.12
CA HIS A 410 97.33 62.74 -48.36
C HIS A 410 98.85 62.51 -48.30
N LEU A 411 99.29 61.29 -48.04
CA LEU A 411 100.71 60.92 -48.03
C LEU A 411 101.35 61.12 -49.41
N GLN A 412 100.62 60.78 -50.48
CA GLN A 412 101.07 60.97 -51.85
C GLN A 412 101.20 62.47 -52.17
N GLN A 413 100.22 63.29 -51.76
CA GLN A 413 100.28 64.75 -51.88
C GLN A 413 101.46 65.35 -51.10
N GLN A 414 101.70 64.92 -49.86
CA GLN A 414 102.85 65.39 -49.06
C GLN A 414 104.18 65.06 -49.74
N ARG A 415 104.33 63.86 -50.31
CA ARG A 415 105.54 63.49 -51.06
C ARG A 415 105.75 64.39 -52.27
N THR A 416 104.69 64.67 -53.04
CA THR A 416 104.77 65.57 -54.20
C THR A 416 105.15 66.99 -53.76
N ILE A 417 104.55 67.51 -52.68
CA ILE A 417 104.88 68.84 -52.14
C ILE A 417 106.36 68.89 -51.72
N SER A 418 106.83 67.91 -50.95
CA SER A 418 108.23 67.81 -50.53
C SER A 418 109.19 67.77 -51.72
N GLN A 419 108.86 67.03 -52.79
CA GLN A 419 109.66 67.00 -54.01
C GLN A 419 109.69 68.38 -54.68
N THR A 420 108.54 69.04 -54.82
CA THR A 420 108.48 70.39 -55.42
C THR A 420 109.19 71.47 -54.57
N GLU A 421 109.17 71.36 -53.24
CA GLU A 421 109.90 72.26 -52.34
C GLU A 421 111.41 72.07 -52.46
N ALA A 422 111.88 70.81 -52.58
CA ALA A 422 113.29 70.51 -52.80
C ALA A 422 113.79 71.04 -54.16
N GLU A 423 113.03 70.83 -55.24
CA GLU A 423 113.34 71.40 -56.56
C GLU A 423 113.41 72.93 -56.51
N LYS A 424 112.49 73.58 -55.79
CA LYS A 424 112.49 75.03 -55.60
C LYS A 424 113.73 75.52 -54.85
N GLN A 425 114.15 74.81 -53.79
CA GLN A 425 115.37 75.15 -53.05
C GLN A 425 116.63 75.01 -53.91
N GLU A 426 116.73 73.98 -54.75
CA GLU A 426 117.84 73.82 -55.70
C GLU A 426 117.90 75.00 -56.68
N LEU A 427 116.75 75.38 -57.27
CA LEU A 427 116.66 76.54 -58.17
C LEU A 427 116.99 77.88 -57.46
N GLU A 428 116.61 78.04 -56.20
CA GLU A 428 116.90 79.24 -55.41
C GLU A 428 118.39 79.35 -55.08
N ASN A 429 119.04 78.22 -54.75
CA ASN A 429 120.49 78.15 -54.56
C ASN A 429 121.24 78.47 -55.86
N GLU A 430 120.78 77.97 -57.01
CA GLU A 430 121.34 78.35 -58.32
C GLU A 430 121.19 79.84 -58.62
N ARG A 431 120.04 80.43 -58.27
CA ARG A 431 119.80 81.87 -58.44
C ARG A 431 120.79 82.68 -57.60
N LEU A 432 120.92 82.35 -56.32
CA LEU A 432 121.84 83.02 -55.38
C LEU A 432 123.31 82.89 -55.81
N ALA A 433 123.72 81.72 -56.31
CA ALA A 433 125.07 81.53 -56.84
C ALA A 433 125.35 82.43 -58.07
N LYS A 434 124.36 82.57 -58.97
CA LYS A 434 124.44 83.49 -60.13
C LYS A 434 124.44 84.96 -59.70
N GLU A 435 123.67 85.31 -58.67
CA GLU A 435 123.59 86.66 -58.09
C GLU A 435 124.93 87.08 -57.45
N ALA A 436 125.55 86.19 -56.67
CA ALA A 436 126.88 86.41 -56.09
C ALA A 436 127.98 86.54 -57.15
N ALA A 437 127.92 85.76 -58.24
CA ALA A 437 128.85 85.89 -59.36
C ALA A 437 128.68 87.21 -60.11
N LEU A 438 127.45 87.73 -60.21
CA LEU A 438 127.14 89.03 -60.81
C LEU A 438 127.71 90.18 -59.96
N GLU A 439 127.53 90.14 -58.63
CA GLU A 439 128.08 91.15 -57.71
C GLU A 439 129.61 91.18 -57.72
N ALA A 440 130.27 90.01 -57.80
CA ALA A 440 131.72 89.92 -57.94
C ALA A 440 132.23 90.54 -59.26
N ALA A 441 131.47 90.39 -60.36
CA ALA A 441 131.81 91.02 -61.64
C ALA A 441 131.60 92.54 -61.61
N LEU A 442 130.53 93.02 -60.95
CA LEU A 442 130.25 94.45 -60.79
C LEU A 442 131.34 95.16 -59.97
N THR A 443 131.78 94.56 -58.87
CA THR A 443 132.86 95.10 -58.03
C THR A 443 134.21 95.14 -58.75
N GLN A 444 134.52 94.14 -59.60
CA GLN A 444 135.69 94.20 -60.49
C GLN A 444 135.60 95.34 -61.51
N LEU A 445 134.41 95.60 -62.05
CA LEU A 445 134.17 96.66 -63.04
C LEU A 445 134.30 98.06 -62.41
N GLU A 446 133.83 98.21 -61.18
CA GLU A 446 133.96 99.44 -60.38
C GLU A 446 135.43 99.73 -60.01
N GLN A 447 136.21 98.70 -59.66
CA GLN A 447 137.66 98.82 -59.48
C GLN A 447 138.37 99.31 -60.74
N LEU A 448 138.07 98.71 -61.90
CA LEU A 448 138.65 99.11 -63.19
C LEU A 448 138.22 100.53 -63.62
N GLN A 449 137.00 100.95 -63.28
CA GLN A 449 136.54 102.33 -63.51
C GLN A 449 137.31 103.34 -62.65
N ASN A 450 137.51 103.05 -61.37
CA ASN A 450 138.27 103.91 -60.47
C ASN A 450 139.76 103.99 -60.87
N GLU A 451 140.37 102.87 -61.28
CA GLU A 451 141.73 102.85 -61.82
C GLU A 451 141.86 103.70 -63.10
N ARG A 452 140.88 103.62 -64.00
CA ARG A 452 140.83 104.44 -65.22
C ARG A 452 140.65 105.93 -64.90
N GLN A 453 139.82 106.26 -63.92
CA GLN A 453 139.57 107.64 -63.51
C GLN A 453 140.81 108.25 -62.85
N GLY A 454 141.50 107.51 -61.99
CA GLY A 454 142.79 107.92 -61.42
C GLY A 454 143.90 108.06 -62.48
N ALA A 455 143.92 107.20 -63.50
CA ALA A 455 144.86 107.33 -64.61
C ALA A 455 144.60 108.56 -65.49
N LEU A 456 143.34 108.98 -65.65
CA LEU A 456 142.96 110.19 -66.39
C LEU A 456 143.32 111.47 -65.61
N GLU A 457 143.10 111.50 -64.30
CA GLU A 457 143.49 112.62 -63.42
C GLU A 457 145.02 112.82 -63.41
N GLN A 458 145.79 111.73 -63.39
CA GLN A 458 147.24 111.78 -63.53
C GLN A 458 147.68 112.30 -64.91
N TYR A 459 146.94 111.98 -65.98
CA TYR A 459 147.20 112.50 -67.32
C TYR A 459 146.92 114.01 -67.43
N GLU A 460 145.81 114.49 -66.85
CA GLU A 460 145.44 115.91 -66.84
C GLU A 460 146.42 116.77 -66.03
N GLU A 461 146.93 116.25 -64.90
CA GLU A 461 147.99 116.93 -64.13
C GLU A 461 149.28 117.10 -64.93
N VAL A 462 149.67 116.10 -65.73
CA VAL A 462 150.89 116.15 -66.54
C VAL A 462 150.73 117.15 -67.69
N ILE A 463 149.53 117.27 -68.28
CA ILE A 463 149.22 118.27 -69.31
C ILE A 463 149.33 119.69 -68.74
N LYS A 464 148.74 119.96 -67.57
CA LYS A 464 148.85 121.26 -66.89
C LYS A 464 150.30 121.64 -66.56
N LYS A 465 151.10 120.67 -66.11
CA LYS A 465 152.54 120.88 -65.83
C LYS A 465 153.34 121.19 -67.10
N LEU A 466 152.93 120.68 -68.27
CA LEU A 466 153.55 120.97 -69.57
C LEU A 466 153.14 122.35 -70.14
N GLU A 467 151.92 122.82 -69.91
CA GLU A 467 151.45 124.15 -70.30
C GLU A 467 152.09 125.28 -69.48
N ASP A 468 152.29 125.06 -68.17
CA ASP A 468 152.99 126.02 -67.30
C ASP A 468 154.50 126.09 -67.59
N ALA A 469 155.09 124.99 -68.07
CA ALA A 469 156.49 124.96 -68.51
C ALA A 469 156.69 125.71 -69.84
N THR A 470 155.74 125.66 -70.77
CA THR A 470 155.85 126.32 -72.08
C THR A 470 155.72 127.84 -72.02
N ASN A 471 154.91 128.37 -71.10
CA ASN A 471 154.79 129.84 -70.92
C ASN A 471 155.96 130.46 -70.15
N LYS A 472 156.64 129.73 -69.25
CA LYS A 472 157.88 130.18 -68.60
C LYS A 472 159.09 130.22 -69.55
N THR A 473 159.06 129.48 -70.66
CA THR A 473 160.20 129.33 -71.58
C THR A 473 160.39 130.52 -72.54
N LYS A 474 159.39 131.40 -72.73
CA LYS A 474 159.58 132.66 -73.49
C LYS A 474 160.36 133.74 -72.73
N SER A 475 160.44 133.66 -71.40
CA SER A 475 161.11 134.66 -70.55
C SER A 475 162.62 134.41 -70.33
N TRP A 476 163.12 133.21 -70.70
CA TRP A 476 164.51 132.80 -70.47
C TRP A 476 165.46 132.95 -71.68
N LYS A 477 164.95 133.08 -72.92
CA LYS A 477 165.80 133.23 -74.13
C LYS A 477 166.38 134.63 -74.34
N ASP A 478 165.87 135.67 -73.67
CA ASP A 478 166.46 137.02 -73.68
C ASP A 478 167.61 137.21 -72.67
N LYS A 479 167.92 136.23 -71.81
CA LYS A 479 168.95 136.40 -70.74
C LYS A 479 170.13 135.43 -70.78
N VAL A 480 170.12 134.36 -71.58
CA VAL A 480 171.32 133.50 -71.82
C VAL A 480 172.14 134.05 -72.97
N ALA A 481 172.39 135.34 -72.91
CA ALA A 481 173.02 136.09 -73.97
C ALA A 481 174.51 135.76 -74.11
N HIS A 482 175.27 135.49 -73.05
CA HIS A 482 176.51 136.26 -73.05
C HIS A 482 177.81 135.60 -72.72
N HIS A 483 177.85 134.36 -72.29
CA HIS A 483 179.13 133.82 -71.88
C HIS A 483 179.31 132.42 -72.45
N GLU A 484 179.98 132.47 -73.62
CA GLU A 484 181.11 131.59 -73.94
C GLU A 484 180.70 130.14 -74.28
N GLY A 485 180.67 129.72 -75.54
CA GLY A 485 181.43 130.22 -76.68
C GLY A 485 182.68 129.37 -76.86
N LEU A 486 182.68 128.69 -78.00
CA LEU A 486 183.87 128.27 -78.73
C LEU A 486 184.66 127.13 -78.06
N ILE A 487 184.20 125.90 -78.30
CA ILE A 487 184.92 124.96 -79.16
C ILE A 487 183.87 124.20 -79.98
N ARG A 488 183.76 124.65 -81.23
CA ARG A 488 183.23 123.90 -82.37
C ARG A 488 184.29 122.87 -82.76
N LEU A 489 183.85 121.73 -83.24
CA LEU A 489 184.11 121.20 -84.59
C LEU A 489 184.17 119.68 -84.57
N ILE A 490 183.27 119.12 -85.38
CA ILE A 490 183.44 117.90 -86.18
C ILE A 490 183.10 116.57 -85.49
N GLN A 491 182.11 115.92 -86.11
CA GLN A 491 181.63 114.54 -85.93
C GLN A 491 182.76 113.50 -86.04
N PRO A 492 182.64 112.31 -85.41
CA PRO A 492 182.11 111.11 -86.11
C PRO A 492 181.47 110.07 -85.15
N GLY A 493 180.69 109.03 -85.52
CA GLY A 493 180.26 108.36 -86.76
C GLY A 493 179.61 107.01 -86.35
N SER A 494 178.99 106.14 -87.15
CA SER A 494 178.39 106.16 -88.50
C SER A 494 177.62 104.82 -88.69
N LYS A 495 176.57 104.81 -89.54
CA LYS A 495 175.94 103.66 -90.27
C LYS A 495 175.04 102.68 -89.46
N GLY A 496 173.90 102.22 -89.99
CA GLY A 496 173.63 101.95 -91.41
C GLY A 496 172.28 102.41 -92.01
N PRO A 497 172.12 102.28 -93.35
CA PRO A 497 171.27 103.16 -94.15
C PRO A 497 170.07 102.49 -94.83
N HIS A 498 169.06 103.31 -95.15
CA HIS A 498 168.16 103.30 -96.31
C HIS A 498 167.67 101.96 -96.92
N LYS A 499 166.39 101.90 -97.27
CA LYS A 499 166.06 102.15 -98.69
C LYS A 499 164.64 102.65 -98.93
N ILE A 500 164.64 103.53 -99.92
CA ILE A 500 163.57 104.15 -100.68
C ILE A 500 163.99 103.83 -102.13
N THR A 501 163.09 103.43 -103.03
CA THR A 501 163.38 103.41 -104.48
C THR A 501 162.38 104.24 -105.26
N ASN A 502 162.36 104.08 -106.58
CA ASN A 502 161.80 104.91 -107.65
C ASN A 502 160.25 105.09 -107.57
N TRP A 503 159.60 104.54 -106.54
CA TRP A 503 158.19 104.72 -106.18
C TRP A 503 157.97 105.41 -104.81
N GLY A 504 159.04 105.84 -104.12
CA GLY A 504 158.95 106.39 -102.76
C GLY A 504 159.21 105.33 -101.67
N PRO A 505 159.16 105.73 -100.38
CA PRO A 505 159.87 105.03 -99.30
C PRO A 505 159.42 103.57 -99.10
N ALA A 506 160.36 102.61 -99.23
CA ALA A 506 160.25 101.14 -99.23
C ALA A 506 159.87 100.38 -100.54
N ALA A 507 159.88 100.98 -101.73
CA ALA A 507 159.74 100.19 -102.98
C ALA A 507 161.08 99.58 -103.46
N PHE A 508 161.10 98.60 -104.39
CA PHE A 508 162.27 98.12 -105.19
C PHE A 508 161.87 97.45 -106.52
N THR A 509 162.69 97.55 -107.59
CA THR A 509 162.70 96.69 -108.81
C THR A 509 163.70 95.51 -108.69
N GLU A 510 163.77 94.58 -109.69
CA GLU A 510 164.16 93.15 -109.52
C GLU A 510 165.54 92.66 -110.04
N ALA A 511 166.14 93.28 -111.05
CA ALA A 511 167.60 93.17 -111.24
C ALA A 511 168.33 93.85 -110.05
N GLU A 512 167.64 94.83 -109.47
CA GLU A 512 167.92 95.34 -108.15
C GLU A 512 167.36 94.36 -107.08
N LEU A 513 167.73 94.48 -105.80
CA LEU A 513 167.49 93.50 -104.70
C LEU A 513 168.30 92.19 -104.79
N SER A 514 168.29 91.44 -105.90
CA SER A 514 169.19 90.28 -106.14
C SER A 514 170.69 90.67 -106.06
N LEU A 515 171.00 91.95 -106.27
CA LEU A 515 172.33 92.56 -106.07
C LEU A 515 172.63 92.97 -104.61
N ARG A 516 171.62 93.32 -103.80
CA ARG A 516 171.83 93.59 -102.36
C ARG A 516 172.16 92.30 -101.59
N GLU A 517 171.72 91.14 -102.09
CA GLU A 517 171.90 89.82 -101.48
C GLU A 517 173.32 89.24 -101.61
N LYS A 518 174.18 89.86 -102.41
CA LYS A 518 175.61 89.55 -102.34
C LYS A 518 176.36 90.27 -101.20
N SER A 519 175.90 91.39 -100.62
CA SER A 519 176.74 92.25 -99.75
C SER A 519 176.61 92.12 -98.21
N TRP A 520 175.57 91.47 -97.64
CA TRP A 520 175.43 91.27 -96.17
C TRP A 520 176.22 90.04 -95.65
N GLN A 521 176.22 88.92 -96.38
CA GLN A 521 176.95 87.70 -95.98
C GLN A 521 178.49 87.90 -95.96
N GLU A 522 179.02 88.80 -96.78
CA GLU A 522 180.46 89.13 -96.73
C GLU A 522 180.88 89.84 -95.43
N MET A 523 179.98 90.54 -94.71
CA MET A 523 180.31 91.18 -93.43
C MET A 523 180.22 90.24 -92.21
N LYS A 524 179.32 89.24 -92.15
CA LYS A 524 179.18 88.32 -90.99
C LYS A 524 180.37 87.37 -90.84
N ASN A 525 180.97 86.96 -91.96
CA ASN A 525 182.23 86.21 -91.95
C ASN A 525 183.46 87.11 -91.61
N LYS A 526 183.27 88.43 -91.37
CA LYS A 526 184.30 89.42 -90.96
C LYS A 526 184.17 89.98 -89.52
N SER A 527 183.24 89.50 -88.65
CA SER A 527 183.19 89.90 -87.21
C SER A 527 183.37 88.78 -86.17
N THR A 528 183.61 87.52 -86.60
CA THR A 528 184.32 86.50 -85.79
C THR A 528 185.78 86.31 -86.23
N GLN A 529 186.27 87.20 -87.10
CA GLN A 529 187.67 87.52 -87.39
C GLN A 529 187.58 88.80 -88.26
N ALA A 530 188.30 89.90 -88.10
CA ALA A 530 189.45 90.00 -87.28
C ALA A 530 189.09 89.91 -85.77
N GLN A 531 190.00 89.94 -84.84
CA GLN A 531 191.40 90.29 -85.05
C GLN A 531 191.61 91.41 -86.10
#